data_AF-A0A3D3UUF9-F1
#
_entry.id   AF-A0A3D3UUF9-F1
#
_cell.length_a   1.000
_cell.length_b   1.000
_cell.length_c   1.000
_cell.angle_alpha   90.00
_cell.angle_beta   90.00
_cell.angle_gamma   90.00
#
_symmetry.space_group_name_H-M   'P 1'
#
loop_
_entity.id
_entity.type
_entity.pdbx_description
1 polymer ?
#
loop_
_entity_poly.entity_id
_entity_poly.type
_entity_poly.pdbx_seq_one_letter_code
_entity_poly.pdbx_strand_id
1 'polypeptide(L)'
;MFCKNRRYGGFLLAEMTVSLTILAMLLASVAFSLNGIAKFNSYQLVRQQCIAAAQAELDSLTATGQSIPDEDVSRIWPRISVSIEKSAGD
;
A
#
# COMPACT_ATOMS: atom_id res chain seq x y z
N MET A 1 -64.10 3.59 -12.02
CA MET A 1 -63.36 3.71 -13.28
C MET A 1 -61.95 3.19 -13.02
N PHE A 2 -61.63 1.98 -13.48
CA PHE A 2 -60.35 1.32 -13.15
C PHE A 2 -59.20 1.99 -13.90
N CYS A 3 -58.36 2.75 -13.18
CA CYS A 3 -57.09 3.22 -13.71
C CYS A 3 -56.15 2.02 -13.91
N LYS A 4 -55.86 1.77 -15.17
CA LYS A 4 -55.09 0.66 -15.72
C LYS A 4 -53.63 0.77 -15.26
N ASN A 5 -53.23 0.03 -14.23
CA ASN A 5 -51.83 -0.13 -13.85
C ASN A 5 -51.13 -1.04 -14.88
N ARG A 6 -50.48 -0.42 -15.87
CA ARG A 6 -50.02 -1.09 -17.10
C ARG A 6 -48.53 -1.44 -16.99
N ARG A 7 -48.24 -2.69 -16.61
CA ARG A 7 -47.04 -3.49 -16.94
C ARG A 7 -45.75 -2.70 -17.33
N TYR A 8 -44.99 -2.23 -16.34
CA TYR A 8 -43.59 -1.76 -16.51
C TYR A 8 -42.55 -2.66 -15.80
N GLY A 9 -42.96 -3.84 -15.31
CA GLY A 9 -42.10 -4.70 -14.48
C GLY A 9 -40.82 -5.18 -15.18
N GLY A 10 -40.85 -5.44 -16.49
CA GLY A 10 -39.66 -5.87 -17.23
C GLY A 10 -38.63 -4.77 -17.47
N PHE A 11 -39.09 -3.51 -17.64
CA PHE A 11 -38.22 -2.37 -17.87
C PHE A 11 -37.44 -1.99 -16.59
N LEU A 12 -38.11 -1.98 -15.44
CA LEU A 12 -37.47 -1.75 -14.14
C LEU A 12 -36.48 -2.86 -13.79
N LEU A 13 -36.80 -4.12 -14.06
CA LEU A 13 -35.85 -5.23 -13.85
C LEU A 13 -34.62 -5.11 -14.74
N ALA A 14 -34.76 -4.67 -15.98
CA ALA A 14 -33.63 -4.43 -16.88
C ALA A 14 -32.73 -3.31 -16.35
N GLU A 15 -33.31 -2.19 -15.92
CA GLU A 15 -32.56 -1.05 -15.37
C GLU A 15 -31.83 -1.41 -14.05
N MET A 16 -32.49 -2.15 -13.17
CA MET A 16 -31.88 -2.70 -11.96
C MET A 16 -30.74 -3.67 -12.28
N THR A 17 -30.89 -4.52 -13.29
CA THR A 17 -29.85 -5.47 -13.69
C THR A 17 -28.63 -4.73 -14.26
N VAL A 18 -28.85 -3.75 -15.14
CA VAL A 18 -27.78 -2.96 -15.76
C VAL A 18 -27.01 -2.17 -14.70
N SER A 19 -27.71 -1.47 -13.79
CA SER A 19 -27.05 -0.74 -12.71
C SER A 19 -26.26 -1.66 -11.79
N LEU A 20 -26.79 -2.83 -11.43
CA LEU A 20 -26.05 -3.83 -10.63
C LEU A 20 -24.80 -4.34 -11.34
N THR A 21 -24.88 -4.59 -12.65
CA THR A 21 -23.71 -5.05 -13.43
C THR A 21 -22.61 -3.99 -13.52
N ILE A 22 -22.99 -2.73 -13.71
CA ILE A 22 -22.03 -1.62 -13.74
C ILE A 22 -21.38 -1.46 -12.37
N LEU A 23 -22.18 -1.50 -11.30
CA LEU A 23 -21.67 -1.43 -9.93
C LEU A 23 -20.69 -2.58 -9.63
N ALA A 24 -21.03 -3.81 -10.03
CA ALA A 24 -20.16 -4.96 -9.86
C ALA A 24 -18.84 -4.81 -10.64
N MET A 25 -18.89 -4.31 -11.88
CA MET A 25 -17.68 -4.02 -12.67
C MET A 25 -16.80 -2.98 -11.96
N LEU A 26 -17.39 -1.87 -11.50
CA LEU A 26 -16.64 -0.81 -10.81
C LEU A 26 -15.97 -1.35 -9.53
N LEU A 27 -16.69 -2.12 -8.73
CA LEU A 27 -16.14 -2.73 -7.51
C LEU A 27 -15.00 -3.70 -7.83
N ALA A 28 -15.14 -4.51 -8.89
CA ALA A 28 -14.09 -5.41 -9.34
C ALA A 28 -12.84 -4.66 -9.80
N SER A 29 -13.00 -3.57 -10.56
CA SER A 29 -11.88 -2.72 -11.00
C SER A 29 -11.15 -2.10 -9.82
N VAL A 30 -11.86 -1.56 -8.84
CA VAL A 30 -11.27 -0.97 -7.64
C VAL A 30 -10.53 -2.04 -6.82
N ALA A 31 -11.12 -3.22 -6.62
CA ALA A 31 -10.48 -4.31 -5.90
C ALA A 31 -9.19 -4.78 -6.58
N PHE A 32 -9.17 -4.82 -7.92
CA PHE A 32 -7.97 -5.12 -8.68
C PHE A 32 -6.89 -4.05 -8.50
N SER A 33 -7.26 -2.77 -8.58
CA SER A 33 -6.33 -1.65 -8.35
C SER A 33 -5.76 -1.66 -6.93
N LEU A 34 -6.57 -1.90 -5.91
CA LEU A 34 -6.14 -1.96 -4.51
C LEU A 34 -5.12 -3.08 -4.27
N ASN A 35 -5.30 -4.25 -4.89
CA ASN A 35 -4.34 -5.35 -4.80
C ASN A 35 -2.97 -4.98 -5.43
N GLY A 36 -2.98 -4.26 -6.55
CA GLY A 36 -1.75 -3.74 -7.16
C GLY A 36 -1.06 -2.70 -6.27
N ILE A 37 -1.83 -1.75 -5.74
CA ILE A 37 -1.33 -0.69 -4.85
C ILE A 37 -0.80 -1.27 -3.54
N ALA A 38 -1.41 -2.30 -2.97
CA ALA A 38 -0.96 -2.92 -1.73
C ALA A 38 0.46 -3.51 -1.87
N LYS A 39 0.73 -4.21 -2.99
CA LYS A 39 2.08 -4.71 -3.28
C LYS A 39 3.06 -3.57 -3.46
N PHE A 40 2.71 -2.56 -4.25
CA PHE A 40 3.57 -1.39 -4.46
C PHE A 40 3.87 -0.63 -3.16
N ASN A 41 2.87 -0.47 -2.29
CA ASN A 41 3.00 0.18 -1.00
C ASN A 41 3.99 -0.59 -0.12
N SER A 42 3.92 -1.92 -0.07
CA SER A 42 4.88 -2.72 0.69
C SER A 42 6.33 -2.51 0.22
N TYR A 43 6.58 -2.43 -1.09
CA TYR A 43 7.90 -2.14 -1.63
C TYR A 43 8.39 -0.73 -1.29
N GLN A 44 7.52 0.26 -1.43
CA GLN A 44 7.87 1.64 -1.12
C GLN A 44 8.11 1.85 0.37
N LEU A 45 7.35 1.17 1.23
CA LEU A 45 7.50 1.21 2.68
C LEU A 45 8.85 0.62 3.10
N VAL A 46 9.27 -0.51 2.54
CA VAL A 46 10.61 -1.07 2.80
C VAL A 46 11.70 -0.08 2.36
N ARG A 47 11.56 0.51 1.16
CA ARG A 47 12.54 1.49 0.66
C ARG A 47 12.65 2.72 1.57
N GLN A 48 11.51 3.25 2.04
CA GLN A 48 11.49 4.36 2.98
C GLN A 48 12.12 3.98 4.32
N GLN A 49 11.89 2.77 4.81
CA GLN A 49 12.51 2.30 6.05
C GLN A 49 14.03 2.18 5.91
N CYS A 50 14.56 1.71 4.77
CA CYS A 50 16.01 1.69 4.53
C CYS A 50 16.61 3.10 4.51
N ILE A 51 15.94 4.07 3.87
CA ILE A 51 16.39 5.47 3.87
C ILE A 51 16.37 6.04 5.29
N ALA A 52 15.32 5.76 6.06
CA ALA A 52 15.23 6.20 7.45
C ALA A 52 16.31 5.58 8.34
N ALA A 53 16.63 4.29 8.14
CA ALA A 53 17.70 3.61 8.86
C ALA A 53 19.07 4.22 8.54
N ALA A 54 19.37 4.45 7.25
CA ALA A 54 20.62 5.09 6.83
C ALA A 54 20.75 6.52 7.37
N GLN A 55 19.64 7.27 7.37
CA GLN A 55 19.62 8.62 7.95
C GLN A 55 19.86 8.58 9.46
N ALA A 56 19.25 7.64 10.18
CA ALA A 56 19.45 7.48 11.62
C ALA A 56 20.91 7.09 11.96
N GLU A 57 21.55 6.26 11.12
CA GLU A 57 22.96 5.91 11.30
C GLU A 57 23.88 7.13 11.07
N LEU A 58 23.61 7.94 10.04
CA LEU A 58 24.32 9.20 9.81
C LEU A 58 24.10 10.21 10.95
N ASP A 59 22.88 10.30 11.46
CA ASP A 59 22.55 11.18 12.59
C ASP A 59 23.25 10.71 13.89
N SER A 60 23.35 9.39 14.12
CA SER A 60 24.13 8.82 15.24
C SER A 60 25.63 9.10 15.11
N LEU A 61 26.18 8.92 13.89
CA LEU A 61 27.58 9.20 13.61
C LEU A 61 27.92 10.69 13.80
N THR A 62 27.03 11.59 13.39
CA THR A 62 27.23 13.04 13.55
C THR A 62 27.04 13.51 15.00
N ALA A 63 26.09 12.95 15.74
CA ALA A 63 25.81 13.35 17.13
C ALA A 63 26.80 12.74 18.15
N THR A 64 27.18 11.48 17.95
CA THR A 64 27.94 10.68 18.94
C THR A 64 29.34 10.29 18.47
N GLY A 65 29.65 10.45 17.17
CA GLY A 65 30.92 10.02 16.59
C GLY A 65 31.08 8.49 16.45
N GLN A 66 30.03 7.73 16.80
CA GLN A 66 30.03 6.26 16.79
C GLN A 66 28.84 5.75 15.96
N SER A 67 29.06 4.67 15.23
CA SER A 67 27.97 3.98 14.51
C SER A 67 27.09 3.23 15.52
N ILE A 68 25.83 3.01 15.14
CA ILE A 68 24.88 2.23 15.92
C ILE A 68 25.36 0.77 15.94
N PRO A 69 25.52 0.14 17.11
CA PRO A 69 25.96 -1.25 17.18
C PRO A 69 24.94 -2.20 16.54
N ASP A 70 25.42 -3.22 15.82
CA ASP A 70 24.60 -4.14 15.00
C ASP A 70 23.46 -4.80 15.79
N GLU A 71 23.68 -5.06 17.08
CA GLU A 71 22.68 -5.58 18.02
C GLU A 71 21.48 -4.64 18.14
N ASP A 72 21.72 -3.33 18.25
CA ASP A 72 20.68 -2.31 18.34
C ASP A 72 20.02 -2.07 16.99
N VAL A 73 20.76 -2.19 15.87
CA VAL A 73 20.18 -2.11 14.51
C VAL A 73 19.13 -3.20 14.31
N SER A 74 19.44 -4.44 14.71
CA SER A 74 18.50 -5.56 14.62
C SER A 74 17.25 -5.39 15.52
N ARG A 75 17.42 -4.71 16.67
CA ARG A 75 16.32 -4.37 17.59
C ARG A 75 15.41 -3.28 17.03
N ILE A 76 15.99 -2.25 16.40
CA ILE A 76 15.25 -1.09 15.89
C ILE A 76 14.59 -1.41 14.54
N TRP A 77 15.23 -2.22 13.68
CA TRP A 77 14.72 -2.62 12.37
C TRP A 77 14.67 -4.14 12.16
N PRO A 78 13.75 -4.85 12.84
CA PRO A 78 13.67 -6.32 12.79
C PRO A 78 13.25 -6.91 11.44
N ARG A 79 12.80 -6.08 10.48
CA ARG A 79 12.33 -6.52 9.15
C ARG A 79 13.30 -6.21 8.02
N ILE A 80 14.49 -5.67 8.33
CA ILE A 80 15.45 -5.21 7.34
C ILE A 80 16.78 -5.88 7.63
N SER A 81 17.27 -6.66 6.67
CA SER A 81 18.64 -7.17 6.70
C SER A 81 19.56 -6.02 6.29
N VAL A 82 20.09 -5.30 7.28
CA VAL A 82 21.07 -4.23 7.05
C VAL A 82 22.45 -4.88 6.96
N SER A 83 23.14 -4.69 5.83
CA SER A 83 24.55 -5.03 5.65
C SER A 83 25.33 -3.72 5.54
N ILE A 84 25.97 -3.31 6.63
CA ILE A 84 26.74 -2.07 6.68
C ILE A 84 28.11 -2.35 6.03
N GLU A 85 28.22 -2.06 4.74
CA GLU A 85 29.49 -2.17 4.04
C GLU A 85 30.24 -0.83 4.15
N LYS A 86 31.19 -0.77 5.09
CA LYS A 86 32.02 0.42 5.29
C LYS A 86 33.12 0.46 4.24
N SER A 87 32.91 1.22 3.17
CA SER A 87 34.01 1.61 2.28
C SER A 87 34.79 2.74 2.94
N ALA A 88 36.12 2.60 3.03
CA ALA A 88 36.98 3.73 3.34
C ALA A 88 36.86 4.70 2.16
N GLY A 89 36.18 5.82 2.37
CA GLY A 89 36.29 6.94 1.44
C GLY A 89 37.73 7.41 1.46
N ASP A 90 38.43 7.24 0.34
CA ASP A 90 39.65 7.99 0.02
C ASP A 90 39.33 9.48 -0.15
#